data_AF-A0A0A1TGW7-F1
#
_entry.id   AF-A0A0A1TGW7-F1
#
_cell.length_a   1.000
_cell.length_b   1.000
_cell.length_c   1.000
_cell.angle_alpha   90.00
_cell.angle_beta   90.00
_cell.angle_gamma   90.00
#
_symmetry.space_group_name_H-M   'P 1'
#
loop_
_entity.id
_entity.type
_entity.pdbx_description
1 polymer ?
#
loop_
_entity_poly.entity_id
_entity_poly.type
_entity_poly.pdbx_seq_one_letter_code
_entity_poly.pdbx_strand_id
1 'polypeptide(L)'
;MTSTKEETAPPKDVYPSPPPSPGPEDSQTEERSPILDQDPTPTAANNEEIEALKTLLKIDTDRCQCPKATGDGFCNKRKAANGSAEEANANINRLLAQLVNKSCSAAELEQILEDLAKQIHCSSHSTYKFIESRIDAWVQDIFNGKDGMSHQLTKKRELRRIIGQIPDHCTGYTKTTAQNGDPKTCRQTLSGEKKLDCLDAIDCIILCTEWPSPTILLNGYLVKLAQNLLCHYHDKHISRQQTEWQKLLQTFGSRCELAMRQVLVQNGIQAGDKANPDTLLTRPPPARRDVFKTSKFEIRGKGEGLAPGKTWQEGVKDRVGKALKKSSCGDETKSGYLYAYKVQGNDEFVKIGYTTRSTTVRHGEWEEACYRRPESVYEGALVPNALRLERLIHAELVNEKVRIYCEACQKQHLEWFEISNEKAIGVIRKWELWMRGNPYENIGTETRPNWTLKSEEMRRLADVEDFLDDLDIASM
;
A
#
# COMPACT_ATOMS: atom_id res chain seq x y z
N MET A 1 -22.16 -52.74 -46.66
CA MET A 1 -20.76 -52.44 -46.27
C MET A 1 -20.24 -51.39 -47.23
N THR A 2 -19.72 -50.29 -46.67
CA THR A 2 -19.02 -49.16 -47.34
C THR A 2 -19.70 -48.58 -48.59
N SER A 3 -20.51 -47.53 -48.38
CA SER A 3 -20.91 -46.59 -49.45
C SER A 3 -20.17 -45.27 -49.24
N THR A 4 -19.28 -44.97 -50.18
CA THR A 4 -18.69 -43.66 -50.45
C THR A 4 -19.75 -42.69 -50.95
N LYS A 5 -19.77 -41.47 -50.41
CA LYS A 5 -20.40 -40.25 -50.96
C LYS A 5 -19.52 -39.10 -50.48
N GLU A 6 -18.61 -38.61 -51.31
CA GLU A 6 -18.82 -37.57 -52.33
C GLU A 6 -19.24 -36.24 -51.72
N GLU A 7 -18.30 -35.30 -51.83
CA GLU A 7 -18.18 -34.01 -51.20
C GLU A 7 -19.04 -32.98 -51.95
N THR A 8 -20.06 -32.44 -51.28
CA THR A 8 -20.87 -31.33 -51.80
C THR A 8 -20.77 -30.14 -50.85
N ALA A 9 -20.28 -29.03 -51.41
CA ALA A 9 -20.20 -27.72 -50.76
C ALA A 9 -21.59 -27.23 -50.28
N PRO A 10 -21.69 -26.57 -49.11
CA PRO A 10 -22.94 -26.00 -48.63
C PRO A 10 -23.23 -24.62 -49.26
N PRO A 11 -24.51 -24.22 -49.29
CA PRO A 11 -25.01 -23.06 -50.05
C PRO A 11 -24.77 -21.74 -49.32
N LYS A 12 -24.75 -20.66 -50.12
CA LYS A 12 -24.67 -19.27 -49.67
C LYS A 12 -26.00 -18.85 -49.04
N ASP A 13 -26.02 -18.67 -47.72
CA ASP A 13 -27.13 -18.03 -47.02
C ASP A 13 -26.85 -16.54 -46.74
N VAL A 14 -27.61 -15.76 -47.50
CA VAL A 14 -28.14 -14.41 -47.33
C VAL A 14 -28.14 -13.87 -45.88
N TYR A 15 -27.40 -12.79 -45.65
CA TYR A 15 -27.60 -11.90 -44.50
C TYR A 15 -28.66 -10.84 -44.82
N PRO A 16 -29.64 -10.57 -43.93
CA PRO A 16 -30.58 -9.47 -44.10
C PRO A 16 -29.93 -8.11 -43.77
N SER A 17 -30.17 -7.12 -44.62
CA SER A 17 -29.71 -5.74 -44.48
C SER A 17 -30.47 -4.98 -43.37
N PRO A 18 -29.84 -3.99 -42.71
CA PRO A 18 -30.50 -3.14 -41.72
C PRO A 18 -31.46 -2.11 -42.37
N PRO A 19 -32.48 -1.63 -41.63
CA PRO A 19 -33.49 -0.73 -42.16
C PRO A 19 -32.97 0.69 -42.44
N PRO A 20 -33.59 1.44 -43.38
CA PRO A 20 -33.14 2.76 -43.80
C PRO A 20 -33.58 3.87 -42.82
N SER A 21 -32.74 4.90 -42.73
CA SER A 21 -32.96 6.13 -41.96
C SER A 21 -34.13 6.98 -42.51
N PRO A 22 -34.87 7.70 -41.66
CA PRO A 22 -35.80 8.73 -42.12
C PRO A 22 -35.04 10.00 -42.56
N GLY A 23 -35.47 10.54 -43.70
CA GLY A 23 -35.00 11.80 -44.27
C GLY A 23 -35.64 13.05 -43.63
N PRO A 24 -35.22 14.25 -44.07
CA PRO A 24 -35.30 15.49 -43.31
C PRO A 24 -36.58 16.28 -43.58
N GLU A 25 -37.19 16.84 -42.54
CA GLU A 25 -38.11 17.99 -42.67
C GLU A 25 -37.60 19.17 -41.84
N ASP A 26 -37.43 20.23 -42.62
CA ASP A 26 -37.12 21.64 -42.41
C ASP A 26 -37.31 22.33 -41.04
N SER A 27 -36.32 23.21 -40.81
CA SER A 27 -36.47 24.60 -40.37
C SER A 27 -36.75 24.90 -38.89
N GLN A 28 -35.71 25.31 -38.15
CA GLN A 28 -35.42 26.74 -37.88
C GLN A 28 -34.26 26.86 -36.89
N THR A 29 -33.33 27.75 -37.23
CA THR A 29 -32.17 28.18 -36.46
C THR A 29 -32.61 28.96 -35.21
N GLU A 30 -32.31 28.43 -34.03
CA GLU A 30 -31.97 29.26 -32.87
C GLU A 30 -30.67 28.74 -32.25
N GLU A 31 -29.69 29.65 -32.13
CA GLU A 31 -28.42 29.42 -31.45
C GLU A 31 -28.66 29.04 -29.99
N ARG A 32 -28.30 27.80 -29.63
CA ARG A 32 -28.08 27.43 -28.23
C ARG A 32 -26.66 26.92 -28.07
N SER A 33 -25.84 27.76 -27.45
CA SER A 33 -24.45 27.45 -27.09
C SER A 33 -24.34 26.12 -26.34
N PRO A 34 -23.26 25.35 -26.55
CA PRO A 34 -23.03 24.12 -25.80
C PRO A 34 -22.74 24.49 -24.33
N ILE A 35 -23.59 23.99 -23.43
CA ILE A 35 -23.30 23.98 -22.00
C ILE A 35 -22.12 23.02 -21.81
N LEU A 36 -20.93 23.59 -21.73
CA LEU A 36 -19.79 22.94 -21.10
C LEU A 36 -20.16 22.67 -19.64
N ASP A 37 -20.05 21.42 -19.21
CA ASP A 37 -19.97 21.07 -17.79
C ASP A 37 -18.80 21.86 -17.17
N GLN A 38 -19.11 23.02 -16.60
CA GLN A 38 -18.17 23.76 -15.78
C GLN A 38 -18.16 23.09 -14.40
N ASP A 39 -17.00 22.53 -14.04
CA ASP A 39 -16.68 22.20 -12.65
C ASP A 39 -17.05 23.39 -11.76
N PRO A 40 -17.74 23.18 -10.61
CA PRO A 40 -18.16 24.26 -9.75
C PRO A 40 -16.94 25.01 -9.22
N THR A 41 -16.79 26.26 -9.65
CA THR A 41 -15.74 27.15 -9.14
C THR A 41 -16.08 27.51 -7.69
N PRO A 42 -15.14 27.38 -6.72
CA PRO A 42 -15.43 27.66 -5.31
C PRO A 42 -15.87 29.12 -5.10
N THR A 43 -16.99 29.34 -4.41
CA THR A 43 -17.42 30.69 -3.98
C THR A 43 -16.52 31.21 -2.84
N ALA A 44 -16.53 32.52 -2.59
CA ALA A 44 -15.77 33.12 -1.49
C ALA A 44 -16.09 32.50 -0.11
N ALA A 45 -17.35 32.12 0.12
CA ALA A 45 -17.78 31.41 1.33
C ALA A 45 -17.19 30.00 1.43
N ASN A 46 -17.08 29.27 0.31
CA ASN A 46 -16.43 27.95 0.28
C ASN A 46 -14.94 28.04 0.59
N ASN A 47 -14.27 29.15 0.21
CA ASN A 47 -12.85 29.34 0.51
C ASN A 47 -12.57 29.53 2.00
N GLU A 48 -13.42 30.27 2.73
CA GLU A 48 -13.29 30.40 4.19
C GLU A 48 -13.50 29.06 4.91
N GLU A 49 -14.49 28.27 4.48
CA GLU A 49 -14.74 26.92 5.03
C GLU A 49 -13.58 25.96 4.73
N ILE A 50 -12.97 26.04 3.54
CA ILE A 50 -11.78 25.25 3.19
C ILE A 50 -10.61 25.61 4.13
N GLU A 51 -10.35 26.88 4.40
CA GLU A 51 -9.27 27.29 5.31
C GLU A 51 -9.54 26.89 6.77
N ALA A 52 -10.81 26.94 7.20
CA ALA A 52 -11.21 26.42 8.51
C ALA A 52 -10.96 24.91 8.62
N LEU A 53 -11.33 24.14 7.58
CA LEU A 53 -11.03 22.70 7.51
C LEU A 53 -9.53 22.43 7.49
N LYS A 54 -8.72 23.25 6.81
CA LYS A 54 -7.27 23.08 6.82
C LYS A 54 -6.68 23.18 8.22
N THR A 55 -7.15 24.16 8.98
CA THR A 55 -6.74 24.39 10.36
C THR A 55 -7.20 23.24 11.26
N LEU A 56 -8.47 22.84 11.15
CA LEU A 56 -9.06 21.75 11.93
C LEU A 56 -8.32 20.42 11.70
N LEU A 57 -8.06 20.09 10.42
CA LEU A 57 -7.40 18.84 10.01
C LEU A 57 -5.87 18.90 10.12
N LYS A 58 -5.30 20.05 10.52
CA LYS A 58 -3.86 20.29 10.67
C LYS A 58 -3.09 20.00 9.38
N ILE A 59 -3.62 20.45 8.25
CA ILE A 59 -3.05 20.27 6.91
C ILE A 59 -2.50 21.57 6.31
N ASP A 60 -2.70 22.69 7.00
CA ASP A 60 -2.13 24.02 6.75
C ASP A 60 -0.60 24.07 6.83
N THR A 61 0.03 23.13 7.55
CA THR A 61 1.49 23.05 7.65
C THR A 61 2.14 22.26 6.49
N ASP A 62 3.42 22.49 6.21
CA ASP A 62 4.23 21.68 5.28
C ASP A 62 4.63 20.30 5.84
N ARG A 63 4.07 19.92 7.00
CA ARG A 63 4.46 18.76 7.79
C ARG A 63 3.42 17.65 7.71
N CYS A 64 3.90 16.45 8.00
CA CYS A 64 3.09 15.26 8.02
C CYS A 64 2.01 15.37 9.07
N GLN A 65 2.32 15.70 10.33
CA GLN A 65 1.33 15.80 11.41
C GLN A 65 0.56 14.49 11.71
N CYS A 66 1.03 13.32 11.24
CA CYS A 66 0.45 12.05 11.67
C CYS A 66 0.64 11.87 13.19
N PRO A 67 -0.40 11.49 13.95
CA PRO A 67 -0.27 11.19 15.37
C PRO A 67 0.78 10.11 15.62
N LYS A 68 1.63 10.28 16.63
CA LYS A 68 2.57 9.24 17.05
C LYS A 68 1.84 8.18 17.87
N ALA A 69 2.25 6.92 17.73
CA ALA A 69 1.68 5.80 18.47
C ALA A 69 1.80 5.92 20.01
N THR A 70 2.74 6.73 20.50
CA THR A 70 2.97 6.98 21.93
C THR A 70 2.04 8.03 22.53
N GLY A 71 1.13 8.63 21.75
CA GLY A 71 0.24 9.70 22.20
C GLY A 71 0.90 11.08 22.29
N ASP A 72 2.21 11.14 22.57
CA ASP A 72 2.95 12.39 22.71
C ASP A 72 3.42 12.96 21.37
N GLY A 73 2.53 13.73 20.75
CA GLY A 73 2.83 14.64 19.64
C GLY A 73 2.70 14.05 18.24
N PHE A 74 3.11 14.84 17.25
CA PHE A 74 2.86 14.60 15.84
C PHE A 74 4.14 14.44 15.03
N CYS A 75 4.04 13.84 13.84
CA CYS A 75 5.15 13.73 12.92
C CYS A 75 5.57 15.11 12.37
N ASN A 76 6.85 15.47 12.52
CA ASN A 76 7.42 16.72 12.00
C ASN A 76 8.15 16.58 10.65
N LYS A 77 8.11 15.40 10.02
CA LYS A 77 8.69 15.20 8.68
C LYS A 77 7.87 15.97 7.65
N ARG A 78 8.51 16.46 6.60
CA ARG A 78 7.80 17.07 5.47
C ARG A 78 6.88 16.06 4.78
N LYS A 79 5.78 16.56 4.20
CA LYS A 79 4.86 15.78 3.36
C LYS A 79 5.63 15.10 2.21
N ALA A 80 5.19 13.92 1.76
CA ALA A 80 5.80 13.30 0.58
C ALA A 80 5.54 14.18 -0.64
N ALA A 81 6.59 14.49 -1.42
CA ALA A 81 6.43 15.23 -2.66
C ALA A 81 5.80 14.31 -3.72
N ASN A 82 4.54 14.58 -4.08
CA ASN A 82 3.86 13.97 -5.21
C ASN A 82 3.52 15.11 -6.21
N GLY A 83 4.40 15.35 -7.19
CA GLY A 83 4.23 16.46 -8.14
C GLY A 83 4.73 17.81 -7.61
N SER A 84 4.33 18.90 -8.28
CA SER A 84 4.69 20.25 -7.84
C SER A 84 3.97 20.63 -6.54
N ALA A 85 4.52 21.58 -5.78
CA ALA A 85 3.87 22.06 -4.56
C ALA A 85 2.50 22.70 -4.86
N GLU A 86 2.37 23.35 -6.03
CA GLU A 86 1.11 23.94 -6.49
C GLU A 86 0.08 22.87 -6.85
N GLU A 87 0.48 21.82 -7.57
CA GLU A 87 -0.39 20.68 -7.93
C GLU A 87 -0.89 19.93 -6.69
N ALA A 88 0.02 19.67 -5.74
CA ALA A 88 -0.33 19.01 -4.49
C ALA A 88 -1.32 19.85 -3.66
N ASN A 89 -1.10 21.17 -3.59
CA ASN A 89 -2.00 22.08 -2.89
C ASN A 89 -3.35 22.23 -3.62
N ALA A 90 -3.36 22.28 -4.96
CA ALA A 90 -4.58 22.31 -5.76
C ALA A 90 -5.40 21.03 -5.56
N ASN A 91 -4.76 19.86 -5.53
CA ASN A 91 -5.45 18.60 -5.29
C ASN A 91 -5.99 18.50 -3.85
N ILE A 92 -5.24 19.00 -2.85
CA ILE A 92 -5.74 19.12 -1.47
C ILE A 92 -6.97 20.02 -1.43
N ASN A 93 -6.92 21.21 -2.01
CA ASN A 93 -8.06 22.14 -2.06
C ASN A 93 -9.27 21.52 -2.77
N ARG A 94 -9.05 20.78 -3.86
CA ARG A 94 -10.10 20.05 -4.58
C ARG A 94 -10.78 19.02 -3.68
N LEU A 95 -10.01 18.22 -2.94
CA LEU A 95 -10.55 17.24 -1.99
C LEU A 95 -11.31 17.91 -0.83
N LEU A 96 -10.79 19.02 -0.30
CA LEU A 96 -11.48 19.79 0.75
C LEU A 96 -12.77 20.44 0.25
N ALA A 97 -12.79 20.95 -0.98
CA ALA A 97 -14.00 21.48 -1.60
C ALA A 97 -15.09 20.40 -1.73
N GLN A 98 -14.70 19.14 -2.00
CA GLN A 98 -15.62 18.01 -1.97
C GLN A 98 -16.17 17.75 -0.57
N LEU A 99 -15.35 17.85 0.49
CA LEU A 99 -15.82 17.73 1.89
C LEU A 99 -16.79 18.85 2.29
N VAL A 100 -16.55 20.07 1.82
CA VAL A 100 -17.43 21.23 2.06
C VAL A 100 -18.80 21.02 1.39
N ASN A 101 -18.83 20.34 0.25
CA ASN A 101 -20.08 19.99 -0.41
C ASN A 101 -20.84 18.91 0.38
N LYS A 102 -21.90 19.32 1.09
CA LYS A 102 -22.63 18.53 2.12
C LYS A 102 -23.38 17.29 1.61
N SER A 103 -23.18 16.88 0.36
CA SER A 103 -23.89 15.76 -0.28
C SER A 103 -23.09 14.46 -0.41
N CYS A 104 -21.92 14.35 0.23
CA CYS A 104 -21.09 13.14 0.16
C CYS A 104 -21.72 11.98 0.94
N SER A 105 -21.77 10.80 0.33
CA SER A 105 -22.03 9.53 1.03
C SER A 105 -20.87 9.16 1.97
N ALA A 106 -21.12 8.24 2.91
CA ALA A 106 -20.09 7.75 3.83
C ALA A 106 -18.88 7.12 3.09
N ALA A 107 -19.13 6.44 1.97
CA ALA A 107 -18.06 5.84 1.16
C ALA A 107 -17.22 6.91 0.46
N GLU A 108 -17.86 7.94 -0.09
CA GLU A 108 -17.17 9.07 -0.72
C GLU A 108 -16.38 9.86 0.32
N LEU A 109 -16.95 10.12 1.50
CA LEU A 109 -16.26 10.78 2.62
C LEU A 109 -14.99 10.01 3.00
N GLU A 110 -15.08 8.70 3.19
CA GLU A 110 -13.91 7.88 3.52
C GLU A 110 -12.84 7.91 2.43
N GLN A 111 -13.25 7.80 1.16
CA GLN A 111 -12.32 7.86 0.04
C GLN A 111 -11.61 9.21 -0.02
N ILE A 112 -12.34 10.32 0.17
CA ILE A 112 -11.77 11.67 0.21
C ILE A 112 -10.77 11.81 1.35
N LEU A 113 -11.10 11.33 2.56
CA LEU A 113 -10.20 11.37 3.71
C LEU A 113 -8.97 10.46 3.50
N GLU A 114 -9.13 9.31 2.87
CA GLU A 114 -8.02 8.42 2.54
C GLU A 114 -7.06 9.08 1.54
N ASP A 115 -7.59 9.69 0.50
CA ASP A 115 -6.79 10.38 -0.51
C ASP A 115 -6.14 11.64 0.07
N LEU A 116 -6.83 12.37 0.94
CA LEU A 116 -6.24 13.49 1.66
C LEU A 116 -5.08 13.05 2.55
N ALA A 117 -5.23 11.93 3.29
CA ALA A 117 -4.18 11.37 4.12
C ALA A 117 -2.96 10.94 3.28
N LYS A 118 -3.18 10.33 2.11
CA LYS A 118 -2.10 9.95 1.17
C LYS A 118 -1.32 11.16 0.67
N GLN A 119 -1.97 12.32 0.46
CA GLN A 119 -1.30 13.53 -0.01
C GLN A 119 -0.42 14.21 1.04
N ILE A 120 -0.78 14.10 2.32
CA ILE A 120 -0.09 14.81 3.40
C ILE A 120 0.87 13.92 4.19
N HIS A 121 0.76 12.59 4.08
CA HIS A 121 1.67 11.72 4.81
C HIS A 121 3.09 11.81 4.27
N CYS A 122 4.06 11.82 5.18
CA CYS A 122 5.44 11.60 4.79
C CYS A 122 5.63 10.15 4.36
N SER A 123 6.75 9.85 3.70
CA SER A 123 7.09 8.50 3.26
C SER A 123 7.05 7.47 4.40
N SER A 124 7.30 7.87 5.65
CA SER A 124 7.24 6.99 6.82
C SER A 124 5.83 6.69 7.35
N HIS A 125 4.80 7.45 6.94
CA HIS A 125 3.41 7.29 7.41
C HIS A 125 2.44 6.95 6.28
N SER A 126 2.94 6.55 5.12
CA SER A 126 2.11 6.20 3.95
C SER A 126 1.48 4.80 4.03
N THR A 127 1.68 4.06 5.11
CA THR A 127 1.05 2.74 5.29
C THR A 127 -0.38 2.87 5.79
N TYR A 128 -1.21 1.89 5.43
CA TYR A 128 -2.63 1.80 5.80
C TYR A 128 -2.89 2.05 7.30
N LYS A 129 -2.04 1.49 8.18
CA LYS A 129 -2.12 1.69 9.64
C LYS A 129 -2.15 3.17 10.05
N PHE A 130 -1.28 3.98 9.47
CA PHE A 130 -1.18 5.40 9.82
C PHE A 130 -2.28 6.21 9.13
N ILE A 131 -2.64 5.84 7.90
CA ILE A 131 -3.78 6.42 7.18
C ILE A 131 -5.07 6.22 7.97
N GLU A 132 -5.38 5.00 8.41
CA GLU A 132 -6.55 4.73 9.25
C GLU A 132 -6.51 5.55 10.54
N SER A 133 -5.41 5.49 11.29
CA SER A 133 -5.29 6.22 12.56
C SER A 133 -5.51 7.72 12.38
N ARG A 134 -5.11 8.29 11.24
CA ARG A 134 -5.33 9.69 10.96
C ARG A 134 -6.77 10.01 10.58
N ILE A 135 -7.37 9.22 9.70
CA ILE A 135 -8.77 9.41 9.33
C ILE A 135 -9.65 9.28 10.58
N ASP A 136 -9.34 8.36 11.50
CA ASP A 136 -10.06 8.25 12.77
C ASP A 136 -9.96 9.53 13.60
N ALA A 137 -8.77 10.15 13.68
CA ALA A 137 -8.61 11.43 14.37
C ALA A 137 -9.40 12.55 13.68
N TRP A 138 -9.34 12.64 12.35
CA TRP A 138 -10.08 13.65 11.59
C TRP A 138 -11.59 13.50 11.69
N VAL A 139 -12.11 12.28 11.70
CA VAL A 139 -13.54 12.04 11.88
C VAL A 139 -13.97 12.52 13.27
N GLN A 140 -13.16 12.28 14.30
CA GLN A 140 -13.43 12.83 15.64
C GLN A 140 -13.42 14.37 15.63
N ASP A 141 -12.41 14.98 15.01
CA ASP A 141 -12.26 16.43 14.96
C ASP A 141 -13.38 17.11 14.15
N ILE A 142 -13.79 16.55 13.00
CA ILE A 142 -14.87 17.05 12.13
C ILE A 142 -16.23 16.90 12.80
N PHE A 143 -16.50 15.75 13.44
CA PHE A 143 -17.84 15.39 13.90
C PHE A 143 -18.04 15.50 15.43
N ASN A 144 -17.05 16.04 16.14
CA ASN A 144 -17.01 16.36 17.58
C ASN A 144 -18.29 16.02 18.37
N GLY A 145 -18.27 14.88 19.07
CA GLY A 145 -19.13 14.60 20.23
C GLY A 145 -20.65 14.49 20.01
N LYS A 146 -21.16 14.51 18.77
CA LYS A 146 -22.56 14.11 18.56
C LYS A 146 -22.64 12.60 18.68
N ASP A 147 -23.42 12.11 19.65
CA ASP A 147 -23.79 10.72 19.86
C ASP A 147 -24.46 10.16 18.59
N GLY A 148 -23.64 9.77 17.62
CA GLY A 148 -24.06 9.45 16.26
C GLY A 148 -22.91 9.01 15.34
N MET A 149 -21.74 8.69 15.91
CA MET A 149 -20.51 8.27 15.22
C MET A 149 -20.69 7.14 14.18
N SER A 150 -21.78 6.38 14.26
CA SER A 150 -22.03 5.18 13.44
C SER A 150 -22.56 5.47 12.04
N HIS A 151 -23.13 6.66 11.80
CA HIS A 151 -23.89 6.91 10.58
C HIS A 151 -23.09 7.55 9.45
N GLN A 152 -21.88 8.06 9.72
CA GLN A 152 -21.07 8.82 8.75
C GLN A 152 -19.84 8.07 8.22
N LEU A 153 -19.42 7.01 8.90
CA LEU A 153 -18.38 6.11 8.42
C LEU A 153 -19.00 4.86 7.81
N THR A 154 -18.28 4.21 6.91
CA THR A 154 -18.72 2.94 6.37
C THR A 154 -18.77 1.90 7.49
N LYS A 155 -19.79 1.03 7.42
CA LYS A 155 -19.91 -0.13 8.33
C LYS A 155 -18.62 -0.93 8.36
N LYS A 156 -17.97 -1.07 7.20
CA LYS A 156 -16.65 -1.68 7.00
C LYS A 156 -15.58 -1.11 7.95
N ARG A 157 -15.50 0.20 8.10
CA ARG A 157 -14.52 0.84 8.98
C ARG A 157 -14.83 0.68 10.46
N GLU A 158 -16.10 0.83 10.87
CA GLU A 158 -16.51 0.59 12.27
C GLU A 158 -16.17 -0.85 12.69
N LEU A 159 -16.35 -1.82 11.78
CA LEU A 159 -16.00 -3.21 11.99
C LEU A 159 -14.50 -3.46 12.10
N ARG A 160 -13.69 -2.80 11.26
CA ARG A 160 -12.22 -2.86 11.40
C ARG A 160 -11.76 -2.28 12.74
N ARG A 161 -12.44 -1.29 13.30
CA ARG A 161 -12.15 -0.78 14.65
C ARG A 161 -12.50 -1.78 15.75
N ILE A 162 -13.61 -2.49 15.61
CA ILE A 162 -14.01 -3.56 16.54
C ILE A 162 -12.99 -4.70 16.52
N ILE A 163 -12.57 -5.12 15.33
CA ILE A 163 -11.64 -6.24 15.15
C ILE A 163 -10.20 -5.82 15.52
N GLY A 164 -9.83 -4.58 15.21
CA GLY A 164 -8.49 -4.05 15.37
C GLY A 164 -7.58 -4.35 14.18
N GLN A 165 -6.33 -3.88 14.27
CA GLN A 165 -5.32 -4.11 13.24
C GLN A 165 -4.81 -5.53 13.28
N ILE A 166 -4.48 -6.07 12.10
CA ILE A 166 -3.80 -7.36 12.00
C ILE A 166 -2.37 -7.18 12.53
N PRO A 167 -1.99 -7.87 13.61
CA PRO A 167 -0.66 -7.77 14.19
C PRO A 167 0.40 -8.35 13.25
N ASP A 168 1.64 -7.90 13.41
CA ASP A 168 2.79 -8.48 12.71
C ASP A 168 3.20 -9.85 13.28
N HIS A 169 2.82 -10.13 14.53
CA HIS A 169 3.20 -11.34 15.26
C HIS A 169 1.97 -12.09 15.76
N CYS A 170 2.15 -13.38 16.01
CA CYS A 170 1.17 -14.27 16.62
C CYS A 170 0.62 -13.69 17.94
N THR A 171 -0.70 -13.72 18.10
CA THR A 171 -1.39 -13.25 19.32
C THR A 171 -1.40 -14.26 20.45
N GLY A 172 -0.97 -15.50 20.20
CA GLY A 172 -0.84 -16.55 21.21
C GLY A 172 0.20 -16.23 22.29
N TYR A 173 0.07 -16.90 23.44
CA TYR A 173 1.00 -16.77 24.56
C TYR A 173 1.95 -17.96 24.62
N THR A 174 3.19 -17.70 25.00
CA THR A 174 4.16 -18.76 25.31
C THR A 174 3.84 -19.37 26.68
N LYS A 175 4.40 -20.56 26.94
CA LYS A 175 4.31 -21.24 28.25
C LYS A 175 5.07 -20.52 29.37
N THR A 176 5.81 -19.45 29.05
CA THR A 176 6.64 -18.72 30.03
C THR A 176 5.98 -17.41 30.43
N THR A 177 6.12 -17.02 31.69
CA THR A 177 5.66 -15.73 32.21
C THR A 177 6.76 -14.67 32.11
N ALA A 178 6.35 -13.42 31.95
CA ALA A 178 7.19 -12.24 32.04
C ALA A 178 7.57 -11.97 33.51
N GLN A 179 8.52 -11.08 33.73
CA GLN A 179 9.00 -10.73 35.07
C GLN A 179 7.89 -10.17 35.98
N ASN A 180 6.82 -9.64 35.39
CA ASN A 180 5.62 -9.13 36.07
C ASN A 180 4.54 -10.20 36.33
N GLY A 181 4.78 -11.47 35.96
CA GLY A 181 3.82 -12.57 36.12
C GLY A 181 2.88 -12.79 34.94
N ASP A 182 2.84 -11.87 33.96
CA ASP A 182 1.94 -12.01 32.80
C ASP A 182 2.45 -13.06 31.79
N PRO A 183 1.57 -13.76 31.06
CA PRO A 183 2.01 -14.67 29.99
C PRO A 183 2.79 -13.90 28.91
N LYS A 184 4.01 -14.35 28.57
CA LYS A 184 4.77 -13.72 27.48
C LYS A 184 4.08 -13.96 26.14
N THR A 185 3.94 -12.90 25.36
CA THR A 185 3.39 -12.97 24.00
C THR A 185 4.34 -13.71 23.04
N CYS A 186 3.76 -14.42 22.08
CA CYS A 186 4.51 -15.04 21.00
C CYS A 186 5.15 -13.97 20.10
N ARG A 187 6.40 -14.18 19.70
CA ARG A 187 7.14 -13.29 18.80
C ARG A 187 7.25 -13.82 17.37
N GLN A 188 6.59 -14.95 17.07
CA GLN A 188 6.60 -15.51 15.72
C GLN A 188 5.82 -14.58 14.79
N THR A 189 6.46 -14.16 13.70
CA THR A 189 5.86 -13.32 12.66
C THR A 189 4.74 -14.09 11.96
N LEU A 190 3.64 -13.41 11.66
CA LEU A 190 2.58 -13.99 10.82
C LEU A 190 2.99 -13.93 9.35
N SER A 191 2.79 -15.02 8.62
CA SER A 191 3.01 -15.05 7.17
C SER A 191 2.05 -14.11 6.45
N GLY A 192 2.45 -13.65 5.27
CA GLY A 192 1.59 -12.85 4.39
C GLY A 192 0.32 -13.58 4.00
N GLU A 193 0.38 -14.90 3.83
CA GLU A 193 -0.78 -15.77 3.63
C GLU A 193 -1.83 -15.58 4.73
N LYS A 194 -1.42 -15.75 5.99
CA LYS A 194 -2.32 -15.64 7.14
C LYS A 194 -2.91 -14.24 7.26
N LYS A 195 -2.12 -13.21 6.98
CA LYS A 195 -2.60 -11.82 6.97
C LYS A 195 -3.64 -11.58 5.86
N LEU A 196 -3.46 -12.17 4.68
CA LEU A 196 -4.46 -12.11 3.60
C LEU A 196 -5.74 -12.85 4.00
N ASP A 197 -5.63 -14.06 4.57
CA ASP A 197 -6.81 -14.79 5.03
C ASP A 197 -7.54 -14.06 6.18
N CYS A 198 -6.82 -13.31 7.03
CA CYS A 198 -7.43 -12.41 8.00
C CYS A 198 -8.22 -11.29 7.32
N LEU A 199 -7.67 -10.66 6.27
CA LEU A 199 -8.35 -9.61 5.52
C LEU A 199 -9.63 -10.16 4.85
N ASP A 200 -9.55 -11.33 4.22
CA ASP A 200 -10.71 -12.00 3.60
C ASP A 200 -11.79 -12.32 4.67
N ALA A 201 -11.38 -12.82 5.84
CA ALA A 201 -12.29 -13.11 6.95
C ALA A 201 -12.96 -11.83 7.47
N ILE A 202 -12.22 -10.71 7.57
CA ILE A 202 -12.77 -9.41 7.95
C ILE A 202 -13.80 -8.95 6.92
N ASP A 203 -13.50 -9.03 5.62
CA ASP A 203 -14.43 -8.65 4.56
C ASP A 203 -15.70 -9.53 4.59
N CYS A 204 -15.57 -10.82 4.90
CA CYS A 204 -16.73 -11.70 5.10
C CYS A 204 -17.55 -11.35 6.35
N ILE A 205 -16.90 -11.02 7.47
CA ILE A 205 -17.58 -10.54 8.68
C ILE A 205 -18.37 -9.26 8.34
N ILE A 206 -17.78 -8.36 7.55
CA ILE A 206 -18.44 -7.12 7.10
C ILE A 206 -19.73 -7.45 6.35
N LEU A 207 -19.65 -8.32 5.33
CA LEU A 207 -20.83 -8.76 4.59
C LEU A 207 -21.89 -9.39 5.50
N CYS A 208 -21.49 -10.21 6.48
CA CYS A 208 -22.42 -10.82 7.44
C CYS A 208 -23.13 -9.82 8.37
N THR A 209 -22.61 -8.60 8.54
CA THR A 209 -23.22 -7.58 9.41
C THR A 209 -24.07 -6.56 8.64
N GLU A 210 -23.88 -6.46 7.33
CA GLU A 210 -24.72 -5.62 6.46
C GLU A 210 -26.08 -6.25 6.19
N TRP A 211 -26.18 -7.56 6.37
CA TRP A 211 -27.39 -8.35 6.16
C TRP A 211 -27.71 -9.13 7.43
N PRO A 212 -28.98 -9.40 7.74
CA PRO A 212 -29.36 -10.30 8.84
C PRO A 212 -28.94 -11.74 8.48
N SER A 213 -27.66 -12.05 8.66
CA SER A 213 -27.06 -13.35 8.42
C SER A 213 -27.34 -14.28 9.61
N PRO A 214 -27.47 -15.60 9.40
CA PRO A 214 -27.46 -16.58 10.48
C PRO A 214 -26.20 -16.44 11.34
N THR A 215 -26.35 -16.32 12.67
CA THR A 215 -25.29 -16.22 13.69
C THR A 215 -24.17 -17.26 13.52
N ILE A 216 -24.48 -18.40 12.91
CA ILE A 216 -23.56 -19.51 12.64
C ILE A 216 -22.44 -19.10 11.66
N LEU A 217 -22.75 -18.33 10.61
CA LEU A 217 -21.75 -17.91 9.62
C LEU A 217 -20.75 -16.92 10.21
N LEU A 218 -21.25 -15.94 10.98
CA LEU A 218 -20.42 -14.97 11.69
C LEU A 218 -19.42 -15.67 12.65
N ASN A 219 -19.89 -16.67 13.38
CA ASN A 219 -19.02 -17.47 14.25
C ASN A 219 -17.93 -18.20 13.46
N GLY A 220 -18.28 -18.78 12.30
CA GLY A 220 -17.31 -19.45 11.42
C GLY A 220 -16.18 -18.51 10.97
N TYR A 221 -16.52 -17.31 10.52
CA TYR A 221 -15.52 -16.32 10.10
C TYR A 221 -14.67 -15.79 11.26
N LEU A 222 -15.25 -15.62 12.45
CA LEU A 222 -14.51 -15.22 13.65
C LEU A 222 -13.51 -16.28 14.12
N VAL A 223 -13.90 -17.56 14.07
CA VAL A 223 -12.97 -18.67 14.34
C VAL A 223 -11.81 -18.64 13.33
N LYS A 224 -12.12 -18.49 12.04
CA LYS A 224 -11.12 -18.44 10.97
C LYS A 224 -10.15 -17.26 11.15
N LEU A 225 -10.67 -16.07 11.47
CA LEU A 225 -9.87 -14.90 11.80
C LEU A 225 -8.96 -15.18 13.00
N ALA A 226 -9.49 -15.70 14.10
CA ALA A 226 -8.70 -16.02 15.29
C ALA A 226 -7.59 -17.04 15.01
N GLN A 227 -7.87 -18.08 14.22
CA GLN A 227 -6.88 -19.09 13.82
C GLN A 227 -5.73 -18.50 12.99
N ASN A 228 -6.05 -17.59 12.07
CA ASN A 228 -5.05 -16.96 11.21
C ASN A 228 -4.17 -15.92 11.94
N LEU A 229 -4.59 -15.48 13.13
CA LEU A 229 -3.78 -14.62 14.01
C LEU A 229 -2.80 -15.40 14.89
N LEU A 230 -2.78 -16.72 14.77
CA LEU A 230 -1.90 -17.61 15.52
C LEU A 230 -0.86 -18.21 14.59
N CYS A 231 0.36 -18.45 15.07
CA CYS A 231 1.34 -19.25 14.34
C CYS A 231 1.02 -20.75 14.42
N HIS A 232 1.72 -21.59 13.67
CA HIS A 232 1.51 -23.05 13.66
C HIS A 232 1.77 -23.73 15.02
N TYR A 233 2.46 -23.06 15.95
CA TYR A 233 2.61 -23.56 17.33
C TYR A 233 1.40 -23.27 18.22
N HIS A 234 0.53 -22.34 17.82
CA HIS A 234 -0.61 -21.87 18.62
C HIS A 234 -1.97 -22.05 17.90
N ASP A 235 -2.00 -22.59 16.68
CA ASP A 235 -3.20 -22.68 15.82
C ASP A 235 -4.34 -23.57 16.35
N LYS A 236 -4.10 -24.30 17.45
CA LYS A 236 -5.08 -25.21 18.09
C LYS A 236 -5.91 -24.58 19.21
N HIS A 237 -5.64 -23.34 19.62
CA HIS A 237 -6.32 -22.71 20.76
C HIS A 237 -7.08 -21.45 20.35
N ILE A 238 -8.41 -21.48 20.56
CA ILE A 238 -9.28 -20.30 20.41
C ILE A 238 -8.96 -19.29 21.53
N SER A 239 -8.76 -18.03 21.16
CA SER A 239 -8.39 -16.96 22.10
C SER A 239 -9.61 -16.33 22.77
N ARG A 240 -9.41 -15.78 23.98
CA ARG A 240 -10.39 -14.93 24.70
C ARG A 240 -10.89 -13.76 23.84
N GLN A 241 -10.07 -13.31 22.90
CA GLN A 241 -10.35 -12.21 21.98
C GLN A 241 -11.55 -12.49 21.07
N GLN A 242 -11.76 -13.76 20.67
CA GLN A 242 -12.91 -14.14 19.85
C GLN A 242 -14.24 -13.84 20.56
N THR A 243 -14.34 -14.15 21.85
CA THR A 243 -15.54 -13.92 22.65
C THR A 243 -15.86 -12.42 22.76
N GLU A 244 -14.83 -11.57 22.90
CA GLU A 244 -15.02 -10.13 22.93
C GLU A 244 -15.46 -9.57 21.58
N TRP A 245 -14.80 -9.99 20.48
CA TRP A 245 -15.24 -9.63 19.13
C TRP A 245 -16.67 -10.06 18.86
N GLN A 246 -17.06 -11.28 19.24
CA GLN A 246 -18.41 -11.77 19.04
C GLN A 246 -19.45 -10.88 19.75
N LYS A 247 -19.20 -10.48 21.00
CA LYS A 247 -20.09 -9.57 21.75
C LYS A 247 -20.19 -8.20 21.07
N LEU A 248 -19.06 -7.61 20.68
CA LEU A 248 -19.03 -6.30 20.03
C LEU A 248 -19.70 -6.32 18.66
N LEU A 249 -19.49 -7.37 17.86
CA LEU A 249 -20.09 -7.55 16.53
C LEU A 249 -21.59 -7.82 16.61
N GLN A 250 -22.07 -8.59 17.60
CA GLN A 250 -23.50 -8.77 17.83
C GLN A 250 -24.19 -7.45 18.23
N THR A 251 -23.51 -6.64 19.05
CA THR A 251 -24.00 -5.32 19.45
C THR A 251 -24.06 -4.38 18.22
N PHE A 252 -23.01 -4.40 17.39
CA PHE A 252 -22.97 -3.65 16.13
C PHE A 252 -24.04 -4.09 15.12
N GLY A 253 -24.22 -5.40 14.93
CA GLY A 253 -25.26 -5.95 14.04
C GLY A 253 -26.68 -5.57 14.47
N SER A 254 -26.97 -5.66 15.77
CA SER A 254 -28.26 -5.22 16.34
C SER A 254 -28.54 -3.74 16.08
N ARG A 255 -27.51 -2.88 16.19
CA ARG A 255 -27.60 -1.45 15.88
C ARG A 255 -27.88 -1.21 14.38
N CYS A 256 -27.21 -1.96 13.50
CA CYS A 256 -27.44 -1.87 12.06
C CYS A 256 -28.86 -2.28 11.67
N GLU A 257 -29.37 -3.37 12.24
CA GLU A 257 -30.73 -3.85 11.97
C GLU A 257 -31.79 -2.85 12.44
N LEU A 258 -31.60 -2.26 13.63
CA LEU A 258 -32.49 -1.23 14.15
C LEU A 258 -32.52 0.00 13.22
N ALA A 259 -31.37 0.48 12.77
CA ALA A 259 -31.27 1.60 11.84
C ALA A 259 -31.95 1.29 10.49
N MET A 260 -31.76 0.08 9.95
CA MET A 260 -32.43 -0.34 8.71
C MET A 260 -33.96 -0.37 8.87
N ARG A 261 -34.47 -0.91 9.98
CA ARG A 261 -35.91 -0.93 10.26
C ARG A 261 -36.49 0.49 10.37
N GLN A 262 -35.77 1.41 11.00
CA GLN A 262 -36.19 2.81 11.09
C GLN A 262 -36.30 3.47 9.71
N VAL A 263 -35.35 3.23 8.81
CA VAL A 263 -35.39 3.73 7.42
C VAL A 263 -36.56 3.15 6.63
N LEU A 264 -36.81 1.84 6.75
CA LEU A 264 -37.95 1.19 6.07
C LEU A 264 -39.29 1.76 6.53
N VAL A 265 -39.44 1.98 7.85
CA VAL A 265 -40.64 2.60 8.43
C VAL A 265 -40.82 4.04 7.95
N GLN A 266 -39.74 4.83 7.89
CA GLN A 266 -39.78 6.22 7.41
C GLN A 266 -40.17 6.35 5.94
N ASN A 267 -39.79 5.37 5.11
CA ASN A 267 -40.11 5.35 3.67
C ASN A 267 -41.44 4.66 3.34
N GLY A 268 -42.23 4.27 4.34
CA GLY A 268 -43.55 3.66 4.14
C GLY A 268 -43.50 2.26 3.50
N ILE A 269 -42.34 1.61 3.49
CA ILE A 269 -42.15 0.27 2.90
C ILE A 269 -42.47 -0.77 3.97
N GLN A 270 -43.57 -1.50 3.80
CA GLN A 270 -43.87 -2.64 4.69
C GLN A 270 -42.84 -3.76 4.48
N ALA A 271 -42.39 -4.36 5.58
CA ALA A 271 -41.47 -5.49 5.59
C ALA A 271 -42.16 -6.76 5.06
N GLY A 272 -42.31 -6.86 3.74
CA GLY A 272 -42.96 -7.98 3.05
C GLY A 272 -42.11 -8.59 1.93
N ASP A 273 -41.39 -7.79 1.15
CA ASP A 273 -40.68 -8.29 -0.03
C ASP A 273 -39.18 -8.44 0.24
N LYS A 274 -38.81 -9.53 0.94
CA LYS A 274 -37.41 -9.95 0.99
C LYS A 274 -37.07 -10.66 -0.32
N ALA A 275 -36.24 -10.02 -1.15
CA ALA A 275 -35.43 -10.75 -2.12
C ALA A 275 -34.65 -11.85 -1.36
N ASN A 276 -34.72 -13.09 -1.86
CA ASN A 276 -34.10 -14.24 -1.23
C ASN A 276 -32.55 -14.10 -1.22
N PRO A 277 -31.89 -13.98 -0.06
CA PRO A 277 -30.42 -13.80 0.04
C PRO A 277 -29.62 -15.10 -0.14
N ASP A 278 -30.27 -16.25 -0.35
CA ASP A 278 -29.64 -17.59 -0.28
C ASP A 278 -28.47 -17.79 -1.25
N THR A 279 -28.38 -17.02 -2.33
CA THR A 279 -27.29 -17.13 -3.32
C THR A 279 -26.00 -16.43 -2.92
N LEU A 280 -26.03 -15.45 -2.00
CA LEU A 280 -24.83 -14.71 -1.57
C LEU A 280 -24.30 -15.13 -0.19
N LEU A 281 -25.15 -15.69 0.67
CA LEU A 281 -24.83 -16.00 2.08
C LEU A 281 -24.49 -17.47 2.36
N THR A 282 -24.41 -18.32 1.35
CA THR A 282 -24.03 -19.74 1.50
C THR A 282 -22.56 -20.02 1.25
N ARG A 283 -21.73 -19.00 0.95
CA ARG A 283 -20.29 -19.23 0.75
C ARG A 283 -19.68 -19.72 2.07
N PRO A 284 -19.11 -20.94 2.10
CA PRO A 284 -18.35 -21.39 3.26
C PRO A 284 -17.13 -20.47 3.44
N PRO A 285 -16.55 -20.42 4.66
CA PRO A 285 -15.32 -19.69 4.89
C PRO A 285 -14.29 -20.00 3.79
N PRO A 286 -13.60 -18.98 3.24
CA PRO A 286 -12.66 -19.20 2.15
C PRO A 286 -11.66 -20.28 2.54
N ALA A 287 -11.48 -21.24 1.63
CA ALA A 287 -10.47 -22.27 1.77
C ALA A 287 -9.09 -21.62 1.90
N ARG A 288 -8.15 -22.35 2.51
CA ARG A 288 -6.77 -21.88 2.62
C ARG A 288 -6.24 -21.52 1.24
N ARG A 289 -5.50 -20.42 1.16
CA ARG A 289 -4.90 -19.96 -0.09
C ARG A 289 -3.73 -20.89 -0.44
N ASP A 290 -3.87 -21.60 -1.55
CA ASP A 290 -2.85 -22.57 -2.02
C ASP A 290 -1.98 -22.02 -3.17
N VAL A 291 -2.26 -20.79 -3.62
CA VAL A 291 -1.56 -20.15 -4.75
C VAL A 291 -1.06 -18.77 -4.35
N PHE A 292 0.22 -18.51 -4.63
CA PHE A 292 0.85 -17.22 -4.41
C PHE A 292 0.16 -16.07 -5.17
N LYS A 293 0.23 -14.86 -4.62
CA LYS A 293 -0.40 -13.68 -5.22
C LYS A 293 0.35 -13.26 -6.49
N THR A 294 -0.37 -13.20 -7.61
CA THR A 294 0.14 -12.74 -8.91
C THR A 294 -0.49 -11.44 -9.37
N SER A 295 -1.42 -10.86 -8.59
CA SER A 295 -2.08 -9.61 -8.95
C SER A 295 -1.08 -8.47 -9.13
N LYS A 296 -1.46 -7.43 -9.88
CA LYS A 296 -0.66 -6.22 -10.04
C LYS A 296 -0.40 -5.53 -8.69
N PHE A 297 0.73 -4.84 -8.60
CA PHE A 297 1.10 -4.03 -7.45
C PHE A 297 0.21 -2.78 -7.32
N GLU A 298 -0.09 -2.42 -6.08
CA GLU A 298 -0.66 -1.11 -5.78
C GLU A 298 0.48 -0.09 -5.68
N ILE A 299 0.71 0.64 -6.78
CA ILE A 299 1.75 1.67 -6.89
C ILE A 299 1.27 2.93 -6.18
N ARG A 300 1.95 3.32 -5.09
CA ARG A 300 1.63 4.52 -4.29
C ARG A 300 2.33 5.78 -4.79
N GLY A 301 3.14 5.66 -5.85
CA GLY A 301 3.85 6.75 -6.50
C GLY A 301 5.29 6.39 -6.86
N LYS A 302 5.94 7.26 -7.63
CA LYS A 302 7.38 7.19 -7.85
C LYS A 302 8.15 7.52 -6.56
N GLY A 303 9.44 7.18 -6.51
CA GLY A 303 10.34 7.36 -5.37
C GLY A 303 10.43 8.80 -4.86
N GLU A 304 11.31 9.06 -3.89
CA GLU A 304 11.49 10.43 -3.36
C GLU A 304 11.76 11.40 -4.52
N GLY A 305 10.82 12.32 -4.78
CA GLY A 305 10.92 13.30 -5.85
C GLY A 305 12.22 14.11 -5.76
N LEU A 306 12.70 14.57 -6.91
CA LEU A 306 13.80 15.52 -7.01
C LEU A 306 13.44 16.81 -6.27
N ALA A 307 14.45 17.52 -5.77
CA ALA A 307 14.21 18.87 -5.26
C ALA A 307 13.68 19.75 -6.42
N PRO A 308 12.74 20.68 -6.17
CA PRO A 308 12.20 21.56 -7.20
C PRO A 308 13.33 22.25 -7.98
N GLY A 309 13.25 22.24 -9.31
CA GLY A 309 14.22 22.87 -10.20
C GLY A 309 15.52 22.09 -10.45
N LYS A 310 15.70 20.90 -9.87
CA LYS A 310 16.83 20.02 -10.20
C LYS A 310 16.49 19.08 -11.34
N THR A 311 17.43 18.93 -12.25
CA THR A 311 17.46 17.82 -13.20
C THR A 311 17.68 16.49 -12.48
N TRP A 312 17.29 15.41 -13.15
CA TRP A 312 17.44 14.02 -12.74
C TRP A 312 18.92 13.68 -12.53
N GLN A 313 19.78 14.13 -13.43
CA GLN A 313 21.23 13.99 -13.35
C GLN A 313 21.75 14.65 -12.08
N GLU A 314 21.36 15.90 -11.78
CA GLU A 314 21.77 16.59 -10.55
C GLU A 314 21.26 15.90 -9.28
N GLY A 315 20.08 15.28 -9.33
CA GLY A 315 19.53 14.51 -8.23
C GLY A 315 20.28 13.21 -7.95
N VAL A 316 20.61 12.47 -9.01
CA VAL A 316 21.46 11.27 -8.92
C VAL A 316 22.83 11.66 -8.37
N LYS A 317 23.47 12.70 -8.94
CA LYS A 317 24.78 13.20 -8.47
C LYS A 317 24.77 13.55 -6.99
N ASP A 318 23.76 14.30 -6.52
CA ASP A 318 23.64 14.68 -5.11
C ASP A 318 23.46 13.46 -4.19
N ARG A 319 22.62 12.49 -4.57
CA ARG A 319 22.36 11.29 -3.75
C ARG A 319 23.55 10.35 -3.72
N VAL A 320 24.16 10.08 -4.88
CA VAL A 320 25.38 9.26 -5.00
C VAL A 320 26.52 9.93 -4.23
N GLY A 321 26.77 11.22 -4.46
CA GLY A 321 27.80 11.97 -3.74
C GLY A 321 27.61 11.97 -2.22
N LYS A 322 26.37 12.14 -1.73
CA LYS A 322 26.04 12.01 -0.30
C LYS A 322 26.27 10.60 0.24
N ALA A 323 25.86 9.57 -0.50
CA ALA A 323 26.04 8.18 -0.10
C ALA A 323 27.52 7.79 -0.03
N LEU A 324 28.34 8.26 -0.98
CA LEU A 324 29.78 8.01 -1.04
C LEU A 324 30.55 8.68 0.09
N LYS A 325 30.23 9.96 0.39
CA LYS A 325 30.93 10.77 1.40
C LYS A 325 30.52 10.46 2.85
N LYS A 326 29.42 9.73 3.05
CA LYS A 326 28.97 9.37 4.40
C LYS A 326 30.04 8.51 5.08
N SER A 327 30.51 8.88 6.27
CA SER A 327 31.35 7.98 7.08
C SER A 327 30.54 6.72 7.45
N SER A 328 31.14 5.53 7.30
CA SER A 328 30.52 4.27 7.71
C SER A 328 30.99 3.84 9.10
N CYS A 329 30.03 3.41 9.92
CA CYS A 329 30.26 2.66 11.14
C CYS A 329 29.24 1.52 11.27
N GLY A 330 29.57 0.50 12.04
CA GLY A 330 28.66 -0.62 12.35
C GLY A 330 28.31 -1.48 11.13
N ASP A 331 27.03 -1.72 10.91
CA ASP A 331 26.53 -2.65 9.88
C ASP A 331 26.92 -2.29 8.44
N GLU A 332 27.28 -1.03 8.17
CA GLU A 332 27.70 -0.58 6.83
C GLU A 332 29.04 -1.18 6.38
N THR A 333 29.86 -1.71 7.29
CA THR A 333 31.15 -2.34 6.95
C THR A 333 31.04 -3.86 6.76
N LYS A 334 29.87 -4.44 7.02
CA LYS A 334 29.66 -5.88 6.90
C LYS A 334 29.64 -6.31 5.44
N SER A 335 30.34 -7.40 5.16
CA SER A 335 30.20 -8.11 3.88
C SER A 335 28.83 -8.77 3.77
N GLY A 336 28.33 -8.86 2.55
CA GLY A 336 27.04 -9.48 2.26
C GLY A 336 26.87 -9.78 0.78
N TYR A 337 25.69 -10.26 0.42
CA TYR A 337 25.29 -10.59 -0.95
C TYR A 337 24.26 -9.58 -1.43
N LEU A 338 24.47 -9.06 -2.63
CA LEU A 338 23.45 -8.32 -3.37
C LEU A 338 22.59 -9.33 -4.12
N TYR A 339 21.29 -9.05 -4.18
CA TYR A 339 20.35 -9.84 -4.96
C TYR A 339 19.36 -8.93 -5.66
N ALA A 340 18.84 -9.43 -6.78
CA ALA A 340 17.68 -8.87 -7.43
C ALA A 340 16.69 -9.96 -7.79
N TYR A 341 15.40 -9.67 -7.68
CA TYR A 341 14.35 -10.59 -8.09
C TYR A 341 13.14 -9.84 -8.63
N LYS A 342 12.33 -10.53 -9.42
CA LYS A 342 11.00 -10.10 -9.83
C LYS A 342 9.94 -11.05 -9.27
N VAL A 343 8.66 -10.74 -9.46
CA VAL A 343 7.56 -11.61 -9.07
C VAL A 343 6.54 -11.71 -10.20
N GLN A 344 5.95 -12.88 -10.35
CA GLN A 344 4.98 -13.16 -11.41
C GLN A 344 3.84 -12.13 -11.43
N GLY A 345 3.46 -11.72 -12.65
CA GLY A 345 2.42 -10.71 -12.90
C GLY A 345 2.89 -9.27 -12.73
N ASN A 346 4.15 -9.05 -12.36
CA ASN A 346 4.77 -7.74 -12.14
C ASN A 346 6.18 -7.71 -12.75
N ASP A 347 6.31 -8.29 -13.95
CA ASP A 347 7.59 -8.49 -14.66
C ASP A 347 8.31 -7.19 -15.04
N GLU A 348 7.60 -6.06 -15.03
CA GLU A 348 8.14 -4.73 -15.25
C GLU A 348 8.90 -4.14 -14.04
N PHE A 349 8.84 -4.83 -12.89
CA PHE A 349 9.47 -4.38 -11.64
C PHE A 349 10.54 -5.34 -11.13
N VAL A 350 11.67 -4.78 -10.73
CA VAL A 350 12.78 -5.51 -10.10
C VAL A 350 12.96 -5.01 -8.67
N LYS A 351 13.00 -5.93 -7.70
CA LYS A 351 13.44 -5.60 -6.34
C LYS A 351 14.94 -5.77 -6.27
N ILE A 352 15.64 -4.78 -5.70
CA ILE A 352 17.09 -4.86 -5.45
C ILE A 352 17.35 -4.70 -3.96
N GLY A 353 18.08 -5.64 -3.36
CA GLY A 353 18.51 -5.46 -1.98
C GLY A 353 19.75 -6.26 -1.59
N TYR A 354 20.11 -6.20 -0.31
CA TYR A 354 21.23 -6.95 0.24
C TYR A 354 20.84 -7.87 1.42
N THR A 355 21.72 -8.82 1.72
CA THR A 355 21.63 -9.68 2.90
C THR A 355 23.03 -10.07 3.39
N THR A 356 23.20 -10.25 4.70
CA THR A 356 24.41 -10.85 5.29
C THR A 356 24.32 -12.37 5.42
N ARG A 357 23.16 -12.95 5.06
CA ARG A 357 22.87 -14.39 4.98
C ARG A 357 22.78 -14.80 3.50
N SER A 358 22.50 -16.06 3.20
CA SER A 358 22.29 -16.48 1.80
C SER A 358 21.08 -15.80 1.15
N THR A 359 21.17 -15.61 -0.17
CA THR A 359 20.11 -15.09 -1.03
C THR A 359 18.86 -15.97 -0.92
N THR A 360 19.03 -17.30 -0.91
CA THR A 360 17.94 -18.27 -0.76
C THR A 360 17.13 -18.08 0.52
N VAL A 361 17.80 -17.89 1.67
CA VAL A 361 17.10 -17.66 2.95
C VAL A 361 16.33 -16.33 2.89
N ARG A 362 16.94 -15.29 2.32
CA ARG A 362 16.29 -13.99 2.20
C ARG A 362 15.10 -13.99 1.24
N HIS A 363 15.18 -14.74 0.14
CA HIS A 363 14.07 -14.95 -0.79
C HIS A 363 12.93 -15.70 -0.10
N GLY A 364 13.21 -16.75 0.67
CA GLY A 364 12.19 -17.46 1.45
C GLY A 364 11.44 -16.54 2.44
N GLU A 365 12.14 -15.65 3.14
CA GLU A 365 11.49 -14.67 4.02
C GLU A 365 10.56 -13.71 3.26
N TRP A 366 10.97 -13.25 2.08
CA TRP A 366 10.12 -12.38 1.27
C TRP A 366 8.93 -13.13 0.68
N GLU A 367 9.13 -14.38 0.26
CA GLU A 367 8.08 -15.28 -0.20
C GLU A 367 7.02 -15.46 0.90
N GLU A 368 7.44 -15.79 2.12
CA GLU A 368 6.53 -15.95 3.26
C GLU A 368 5.85 -14.64 3.66
N ALA A 369 6.59 -13.54 3.76
CA ALA A 369 6.07 -12.27 4.26
C ALA A 369 5.14 -11.57 3.25
N CYS A 370 5.51 -11.58 1.97
CA CYS A 370 4.75 -10.89 0.92
C CYS A 370 3.78 -11.82 0.19
N TYR A 371 3.86 -13.13 0.44
CA TYR A 371 3.06 -14.16 -0.21
C TYR A 371 3.09 -14.06 -1.75
N ARG A 372 4.30 -13.81 -2.26
CA ARG A 372 4.62 -13.75 -3.69
C ARG A 372 5.93 -14.48 -3.91
N ARG A 373 5.96 -15.38 -4.88
CA ARG A 373 7.15 -16.18 -5.20
C ARG A 373 8.22 -15.32 -5.87
N PRO A 374 9.40 -15.13 -5.26
CA PRO A 374 10.53 -14.45 -5.91
C PRO A 374 11.08 -15.28 -7.07
N GLU A 375 11.28 -14.65 -8.21
CA GLU A 375 12.03 -15.17 -9.34
C GLU A 375 13.37 -14.45 -9.42
N SER A 376 14.45 -15.18 -9.14
CA SER A 376 15.80 -14.61 -9.05
C SER A 376 16.22 -14.03 -10.40
N VAL A 377 16.61 -12.76 -10.39
CA VAL A 377 17.16 -12.01 -11.54
C VAL A 377 18.67 -11.90 -11.41
N TYR A 378 19.16 -11.71 -10.19
CA TYR A 378 20.59 -11.57 -9.91
C TYR A 378 20.94 -12.17 -8.55
N GLU A 379 22.03 -12.93 -8.50
CA GLU A 379 22.66 -13.40 -7.26
C GLU A 379 24.14 -13.04 -7.30
N GLY A 380 24.51 -12.05 -6.50
CA GLY A 380 25.88 -11.55 -6.43
C GLY A 380 26.78 -12.43 -5.58
N ALA A 381 28.09 -12.20 -5.71
CA ALA A 381 29.06 -12.79 -4.79
C ALA A 381 29.12 -12.00 -3.46
N LEU A 382 29.85 -12.55 -2.50
CA LEU A 382 30.11 -11.85 -1.24
C LEU A 382 30.94 -10.59 -1.51
N VAL A 383 30.43 -9.43 -1.12
CA VAL A 383 31.05 -8.12 -1.36
C VAL A 383 31.16 -7.33 -0.06
N PRO A 384 32.26 -6.57 0.14
CA PRO A 384 32.40 -5.71 1.31
C PRO A 384 31.40 -4.56 1.24
N ASN A 385 31.06 -4.01 2.41
CA ASN A 385 30.17 -2.85 2.54
C ASN A 385 28.81 -3.01 1.81
N ALA A 386 28.19 -4.19 1.87
CA ALA A 386 27.03 -4.54 1.04
C ALA A 386 25.82 -3.60 1.23
N LEU A 387 25.57 -3.12 2.46
CA LEU A 387 24.53 -2.13 2.73
C LEU A 387 24.80 -0.78 2.04
N ARG A 388 26.08 -0.37 1.96
CA ARG A 388 26.47 0.85 1.27
C ARG A 388 26.32 0.69 -0.23
N LEU A 389 26.75 -0.45 -0.75
CA LEU A 389 26.58 -0.82 -2.15
C LEU A 389 25.09 -0.77 -2.57
N GLU A 390 24.18 -1.37 -1.79
CA GLU A 390 22.73 -1.28 -2.03
C GLU A 390 22.26 0.19 -2.13
N ARG A 391 22.72 1.04 -1.22
CA ARG A 391 22.34 2.46 -1.22
C ARG A 391 22.85 3.24 -2.42
N LEU A 392 24.03 2.91 -2.94
CA LEU A 392 24.57 3.52 -4.15
C LEU A 392 23.74 3.13 -5.37
N ILE A 393 23.40 1.85 -5.49
CA ILE A 393 22.52 1.34 -6.55
C ILE A 393 21.13 2.02 -6.47
N HIS A 394 20.56 2.14 -5.27
CA HIS A 394 19.28 2.81 -5.06
C HIS A 394 19.34 4.32 -5.34
N ALA A 395 20.51 4.95 -5.17
CA ALA A 395 20.72 6.36 -5.43
C ALA A 395 20.83 6.65 -6.93
N GLU A 396 21.52 5.78 -7.68
CA GLU A 396 21.56 5.84 -9.14
C GLU A 396 20.20 5.59 -9.76
N LEU A 397 19.49 4.56 -9.30
CA LEU A 397 18.16 4.17 -9.79
C LEU A 397 17.00 4.94 -9.15
N VAL A 398 17.26 6.15 -8.65
CA VAL A 398 16.24 6.90 -7.90
C VAL A 398 15.01 7.25 -8.76
N ASN A 399 15.21 7.46 -10.06
CA ASN A 399 14.15 7.89 -10.97
C ASN A 399 13.18 6.76 -11.32
N GLU A 400 13.69 5.53 -11.29
CA GLU A 400 12.97 4.31 -11.59
C GLU A 400 12.41 3.66 -10.32
N LYS A 401 12.81 4.16 -9.15
CA LYS A 401 12.32 3.69 -7.86
C LYS A 401 10.82 3.90 -7.73
N VAL A 402 10.09 2.87 -7.32
CA VAL A 402 8.64 2.91 -7.10
C VAL A 402 8.30 2.54 -5.66
N ARG A 403 7.24 3.16 -5.14
CA ARG A 403 6.69 2.85 -3.81
C ARG A 403 5.53 1.90 -3.97
N ILE A 404 5.66 0.71 -3.39
CA ILE A 404 4.66 -0.34 -3.51
C ILE A 404 4.07 -0.64 -2.15
N TYR A 405 2.74 -0.61 -2.05
CA TYR A 405 2.06 -1.15 -0.88
C TYR A 405 1.79 -2.64 -1.09
N CYS A 406 2.19 -3.46 -0.13
CA CYS A 406 1.93 -4.89 -0.14
C CYS A 406 0.89 -5.23 0.92
N GLU A 407 -0.31 -5.60 0.48
CA GLU A 407 -1.41 -6.04 1.36
C GLU A 407 -1.03 -7.22 2.26
N ALA A 408 -0.22 -8.15 1.74
CA ALA A 408 0.14 -9.37 2.47
C ALA A 408 1.03 -9.08 3.67
N CYS A 409 2.10 -8.30 3.49
CA CYS A 409 2.99 -7.93 4.58
C CYS A 409 2.51 -6.67 5.34
N GLN A 410 1.53 -5.95 4.78
CA GLN A 410 1.00 -4.65 5.21
C GLN A 410 2.05 -3.53 5.30
N LYS A 411 3.13 -3.63 4.53
CA LYS A 411 4.24 -2.66 4.54
C LYS A 411 4.39 -2.00 3.18
N GLN A 412 5.00 -0.83 3.21
CA GLN A 412 5.49 -0.17 2.02
C GLN A 412 6.88 -0.70 1.70
N HIS A 413 7.05 -1.23 0.49
CA HIS A 413 8.35 -1.57 -0.06
C HIS A 413 8.88 -0.37 -0.83
N LEU A 414 10.12 -0.02 -0.53
CA LEU A 414 10.83 1.07 -1.19
C LEU A 414 11.90 0.54 -2.14
N GLU A 415 12.16 -0.76 -2.15
CA GLU A 415 13.31 -1.33 -2.86
C GLU A 415 12.93 -1.90 -4.24
N TRP A 416 11.82 -1.44 -4.82
CA TRP A 416 11.34 -1.84 -6.15
C TRP A 416 11.63 -0.75 -7.18
N PHE A 417 11.95 -1.18 -8.40
CA PHE A 417 12.34 -0.32 -9.50
C PHE A 417 11.63 -0.74 -10.78
N GLU A 418 11.07 0.22 -11.52
CA GLU A 418 10.47 0.04 -12.85
C GLU A 418 11.58 0.05 -13.91
N ILE A 419 12.24 -1.09 -14.11
CA ILE A 419 13.43 -1.25 -14.98
C ILE A 419 13.47 -2.64 -15.60
N SER A 420 14.21 -2.77 -16.70
CA SER A 420 14.53 -4.10 -17.26
C SER A 420 15.55 -4.84 -16.40
N ASN A 421 15.57 -6.17 -16.51
CA ASN A 421 16.52 -7.04 -15.84
C ASN A 421 17.97 -6.69 -16.22
N GLU A 422 18.21 -6.39 -17.49
CA GLU A 422 19.54 -6.07 -18.04
C GLU A 422 20.07 -4.79 -17.40
N LYS A 423 19.24 -3.74 -17.31
CA LYS A 423 19.61 -2.50 -16.64
C LYS A 423 19.90 -2.72 -15.15
N ALA A 424 19.05 -3.50 -14.46
CA ALA A 424 19.26 -3.82 -13.05
C ALA A 424 20.61 -4.53 -12.83
N ILE A 425 20.89 -5.56 -13.63
CA ILE A 425 22.15 -6.34 -13.56
C ILE A 425 23.36 -5.46 -13.88
N GLY A 426 23.27 -4.62 -14.92
CA GLY A 426 24.34 -3.69 -15.31
C GLY A 426 24.74 -2.76 -14.17
N VAL A 427 23.76 -2.07 -13.58
CA VAL A 427 24.01 -1.15 -12.45
C VAL A 427 24.57 -1.90 -11.24
N ILE A 428 24.03 -3.08 -10.90
CA ILE A 428 24.55 -3.87 -9.78
C ILE A 428 26.02 -4.24 -10.03
N ARG A 429 26.34 -4.79 -11.20
CA ARG A 429 27.71 -5.22 -11.54
C ARG A 429 28.70 -4.06 -11.55
N LYS A 430 28.31 -2.92 -12.09
CA LYS A 430 29.11 -1.68 -12.08
C LYS A 430 29.56 -1.32 -10.67
N TRP A 431 28.61 -1.17 -9.76
CA TRP A 431 28.92 -0.78 -8.39
C TRP A 431 29.63 -1.90 -7.60
N GLU A 432 29.32 -3.16 -7.89
CA GLU A 432 29.97 -4.31 -7.26
C GLU A 432 31.45 -4.39 -7.65
N LEU A 433 31.78 -4.15 -8.93
CA LEU A 433 33.16 -4.08 -9.42
C LEU A 433 33.93 -2.95 -8.73
N TRP A 434 33.34 -1.76 -8.65
CA TRP A 434 33.96 -0.63 -7.96
C TRP A 434 34.18 -0.91 -6.47
N MET A 435 33.19 -1.48 -5.78
CA MET A 435 33.29 -1.77 -4.34
C MET A 435 34.37 -2.81 -4.03
N ARG A 436 34.63 -3.77 -4.93
CA ARG A 436 35.73 -4.75 -4.81
C ARG A 436 37.11 -4.11 -4.87
N GLY A 437 37.25 -2.93 -5.48
CA GLY A 437 38.47 -2.14 -5.47
C GLY A 437 38.85 -1.61 -4.08
N ASN A 438 38.03 -1.88 -3.05
CA ASN A 438 38.17 -1.37 -1.69
C ASN A 438 38.36 0.16 -1.68
N PRO A 439 37.35 0.93 -2.13
CA PRO A 439 37.48 2.38 -2.30
C PRO A 439 37.48 3.15 -0.97
N TYR A 440 37.31 2.45 0.15
CA TYR A 440 37.29 3.01 1.49
C TYR A 440 38.53 2.59 2.28
N GLU A 441 38.98 3.49 3.16
CA GLU A 441 40.06 3.27 4.11
C GLU A 441 39.60 3.63 5.53
N ASN A 442 40.15 2.92 6.53
CA ASN A 442 39.86 3.22 7.94
C ASN A 442 40.86 4.26 8.45
N ILE A 443 40.38 5.47 8.72
CA ILE A 443 41.17 6.55 9.35
C ILE A 443 40.93 6.66 10.86
N GLY A 444 40.11 5.77 11.42
CA GLY A 444 39.81 5.67 12.85
C GLY A 444 40.69 4.67 13.59
N THR A 445 40.46 4.50 14.88
CA THR A 445 41.14 3.49 15.70
C THR A 445 40.45 2.14 15.57
N GLU A 446 41.10 1.04 15.98
CA GLU A 446 40.47 -0.29 16.03
C GLU A 446 39.17 -0.30 16.85
N THR A 447 39.14 0.49 17.93
CA THR A 447 37.98 0.61 18.83
C THR A 447 36.91 1.57 18.34
N ARG A 448 37.24 2.43 17.37
CA ARG A 448 36.32 3.40 16.74
C ARG A 448 36.67 3.53 15.26
N PRO A 449 36.39 2.50 14.45
CA PRO A 449 36.69 2.54 13.04
C PRO A 449 35.91 3.68 12.38
N ASN A 450 36.58 4.43 11.52
CA ASN A 450 35.99 5.50 10.75
C ASN A 450 36.39 5.28 9.28
N TRP A 451 35.49 4.65 8.54
CA TRP A 451 35.73 4.34 7.14
C TRP A 451 35.34 5.54 6.27
N THR A 452 36.32 6.08 5.58
CA THR A 452 36.19 7.20 4.64
C THR A 452 36.63 6.80 3.26
N LEU A 453 36.14 7.51 2.24
CA LEU A 453 36.54 7.27 0.87
C LEU A 453 38.02 7.65 0.71
N LYS A 454 38.79 6.81 -0.01
CA LYS A 454 40.21 7.08 -0.29
C LYS A 454 40.40 8.38 -1.05
N SER A 455 41.56 9.00 -0.89
CA SER A 455 41.88 10.28 -1.50
C SER A 455 41.89 10.25 -3.04
N GLU A 456 42.23 9.12 -3.66
CA GLU A 456 42.15 8.95 -5.12
C GLU A 456 40.70 8.95 -5.61
N GLU A 457 39.84 8.20 -4.93
CA GLU A 457 38.41 8.11 -5.24
C GLU A 457 37.70 9.43 -4.96
N MET A 458 38.09 10.17 -3.91
CA MET A 458 37.59 11.53 -3.68
C MET A 458 37.96 12.50 -4.81
N ARG A 459 39.14 12.35 -5.43
CA ARG A 459 39.53 13.15 -6.60
C ARG A 459 38.68 12.80 -7.83
N ARG A 460 38.42 11.51 -8.06
CA ARG A 460 37.53 11.07 -9.15
C ARG A 460 36.10 11.59 -8.96
N LEU A 461 35.63 11.71 -7.73
CA LEU A 461 34.32 12.32 -7.40
C LEU A 461 34.27 13.85 -7.46
N ALA A 462 35.32 14.53 -7.92
CA ALA A 462 35.26 15.97 -8.17
C ALA A 462 34.20 16.31 -9.23
N ASP A 463 34.09 15.46 -10.25
CA ASP A 463 32.95 15.41 -11.17
C ASP A 463 32.26 14.05 -11.06
N VAL A 464 31.01 14.06 -10.57
CA VAL A 464 30.25 12.81 -10.38
C VAL A 464 29.77 12.25 -11.72
N GLU A 465 29.65 13.05 -12.78
CA GLU A 465 29.27 12.56 -14.11
C GLU A 465 30.41 11.76 -14.71
N ASP A 466 31.58 12.37 -14.82
CA ASP A 466 32.79 11.69 -15.30
C ASP A 466 33.08 10.44 -14.48
N PHE A 467 32.88 10.49 -13.15
CA PHE A 467 33.01 9.33 -12.30
C PHE A 467 32.04 8.19 -12.68
N LEU A 468 30.76 8.50 -12.91
CA LEU A 468 29.78 7.47 -13.29
C LEU A 468 30.07 6.91 -14.67
N ASP A 469 30.46 7.76 -15.62
CA ASP A 469 30.86 7.37 -16.98
C ASP A 469 32.10 6.48 -16.96
N ASP A 470 33.12 6.82 -16.15
CA ASP A 470 34.30 5.99 -15.92
C ASP A 470 33.93 4.61 -15.38
N LEU A 471 32.97 4.56 -14.44
CA LEU A 471 32.48 3.29 -13.90
C LEU A 471 31.71 2.48 -14.93
N ASP A 472 30.90 3.13 -15.77
CA ASP A 472 30.19 2.47 -16.86
C ASP A 472 31.19 1.84 -17.83
N ILE A 473 32.22 2.59 -18.27
CA ILE A 473 33.30 2.09 -19.15
C ILE A 473 34.05 0.91 -18.51
N ALA A 474 34.36 0.99 -17.21
CA ALA A 474 35.09 -0.06 -16.51
C ALA A 474 34.27 -1.35 -16.29
N SER A 475 32.94 -1.26 -16.41
CA SER A 475 32.00 -2.36 -16.16
C SER A 475 31.47 -3.05 -17.42
N MET A 476 31.73 -2.46 -18.59
CA MET A 476 31.57 -3.10 -19.91
C MET A 476 32.63 -4.17 -20.12
#